data_AF-A0A2Z6GDM3-F1
#
_entry.id   AF-A0A2Z6GDM3-F1
#
_cell.length_a   1.000
_cell.length_b   1.000
_cell.length_c   1.000
_cell.angle_alpha   90.00
_cell.angle_beta   90.00
_cell.angle_gamma   90.00
#
_symmetry.space_group_name_H-M   'P 1'
#
loop_
_entity.id
_entity.type
_entity.pdbx_description
1 polymer ?
#
loop_
_entity_poly.entity_id
_entity_poly.type
_entity_poly.pdbx_seq_one_letter_code
_entity_poly.pdbx_strand_id
1 'polypeptide(L)'
;MSTSLYLAAIAAFDRANSEDPNKEVFDGKEYPKELLYAQRMTEMQERFAPEASEAVKLAVRAQHIQRWKIPRSDYAMDKPGYMLWRTTLYKFHADTAGKLMQEVGYDDEMIARVKTIVGKKDLKTNPETQMMEDVVDLVFIEHYMLAFAGQHADYDEAKWIVIIKKTWNKMSESAHAFALAGKIKLPEALVPLILKAVA
;
A
#
# COMPACT_ATOMS: atom_id res chain seq x y z
N MET A 1 13.49 18.02 17.01
CA MET A 1 13.88 18.20 15.59
C MET A 1 13.19 17.20 14.64
N SER A 2 12.64 16.06 15.08
CA SER A 2 12.04 15.06 14.16
C SER A 2 10.72 15.48 13.51
N THR A 3 9.84 16.22 14.20
CA THR A 3 8.52 16.60 13.65
C THR A 3 8.61 17.47 12.39
N SER A 4 9.64 18.32 12.27
CA SER A 4 9.81 19.19 11.09
C SER A 4 10.29 18.42 9.87
N LEU A 5 11.19 17.44 10.03
CA LEU A 5 11.68 16.61 8.92
C LEU A 5 10.57 15.68 8.42
N TYR A 6 9.82 15.09 9.35
CA TYR A 6 8.70 14.23 9.02
C TYR A 6 7.67 14.96 8.14
N LEU A 7 7.19 16.13 8.58
CA LEU A 7 6.22 16.91 7.81
C LEU A 7 6.77 17.34 6.44
N ALA A 8 8.07 17.67 6.36
CA ALA A 8 8.71 18.01 5.09
C ALA A 8 8.77 16.81 4.12
N ALA A 9 9.10 15.61 4.61
CA ALA A 9 9.08 14.40 3.79
C ALA A 9 7.67 14.04 3.31
N ILE A 10 6.67 14.11 4.19
CA ILE A 10 5.26 13.88 3.82
C ILE A 10 4.85 14.86 2.71
N ALA A 11 5.15 16.15 2.85
CA ALA A 11 4.87 17.14 1.82
C ALA A 11 5.62 16.88 0.50
N ALA A 12 6.85 16.38 0.57
CA ALA A 12 7.62 16.01 -0.62
C ALA A 12 7.02 14.79 -1.35
N PHE A 13 6.60 13.76 -0.62
CA PHE A 13 5.91 12.59 -1.18
C PHE A 13 4.57 12.97 -1.81
N ASP A 14 3.79 13.82 -1.13
CA ASP A 14 2.49 14.28 -1.62
C ASP A 14 2.63 15.09 -2.90
N ARG A 15 3.60 16.00 -2.95
CA ARG A 15 3.90 16.76 -4.17
C ARG A 15 4.26 15.82 -5.32
N ALA A 16 5.11 14.82 -5.06
CA ALA A 16 5.50 13.85 -6.08
C ALA A 16 4.32 13.02 -6.60
N ASN A 17 3.39 12.61 -5.72
CA ASN A 17 2.18 11.86 -6.09
C ASN A 17 1.08 12.74 -6.69
N SER A 18 1.08 14.05 -6.40
CA SER A 18 0.14 15.01 -7.00
C SER A 18 0.38 15.22 -8.49
N GLU A 19 1.55 14.83 -9.00
CA GLU A 19 1.87 14.83 -10.44
C GLU A 19 1.20 13.68 -11.20
N ASP A 20 0.51 12.76 -10.53
CA ASP A 20 -0.20 11.67 -11.21
C ASP A 20 -1.32 12.21 -12.13
N PRO A 21 -1.24 11.96 -13.45
CA PRO A 21 -2.27 12.42 -14.37
C PRO A 21 -3.57 11.60 -14.24
N ASN A 22 -3.51 10.42 -13.63
CA ASN A 22 -4.68 9.59 -13.39
C ASN A 22 -5.45 10.10 -12.18
N LYS A 23 -6.78 10.08 -12.27
CA LYS A 23 -7.64 10.64 -11.23
C LYS A 23 -8.67 9.63 -10.72
N GLU A 24 -9.00 9.74 -9.44
CA GLU A 24 -10.07 9.00 -8.79
C GLU A 24 -11.04 9.97 -8.11
N VAL A 25 -12.33 9.62 -8.11
CA VAL A 25 -13.35 10.38 -7.37
C VAL A 25 -13.62 9.69 -6.03
N PHE A 26 -13.52 10.44 -4.95
CA PHE A 26 -13.82 9.99 -3.60
C PHE A 26 -14.57 11.10 -2.85
N ASP A 27 -15.70 10.75 -2.22
CA ASP A 27 -16.61 11.69 -1.54
C ASP A 27 -16.96 12.94 -2.37
N GLY A 28 -17.23 12.74 -3.67
CA GLY A 28 -17.62 13.81 -4.59
C GLY A 28 -16.47 14.73 -5.03
N LYS A 29 -15.23 14.46 -4.62
CA LYS A 29 -14.04 15.22 -5.03
C LYS A 29 -13.09 14.36 -5.86
N GLU A 30 -12.45 14.99 -6.83
CA GLU A 30 -11.44 14.38 -7.68
C GLU A 30 -10.03 14.53 -7.07
N TYR A 31 -9.24 13.44 -7.11
CA TYR A 31 -7.89 13.38 -6.57
C TYR A 31 -6.92 12.73 -7.57
N PRO A 32 -5.65 13.15 -7.63
CA PRO A 32 -4.59 12.34 -8.23
C PRO A 32 -4.56 10.96 -7.57
N LYS A 33 -4.55 9.90 -8.37
CA LYS A 33 -4.80 8.54 -7.90
C LYS A 33 -3.79 8.07 -6.86
N GLU A 34 -2.49 8.20 -7.15
CA GLU A 34 -1.46 7.78 -6.18
C GLU A 34 -1.41 8.69 -4.92
N LEU A 35 -1.87 9.94 -5.00
CA LEU A 35 -2.00 10.81 -3.81
C LEU A 35 -3.11 10.32 -2.88
N LEU A 36 -4.28 10.01 -3.45
CA LEU A 36 -5.42 9.46 -2.69
C LEU A 36 -5.04 8.12 -2.05
N TYR A 37 -4.31 7.28 -2.77
CA TYR A 37 -3.79 6.02 -2.22
C TYR A 37 -2.89 6.27 -1.01
N ALA A 38 -1.92 7.18 -1.10
CA ALA A 38 -1.02 7.53 0.00
C ALA A 38 -1.77 8.07 1.23
N GLN A 39 -2.85 8.84 1.03
CA GLN A 39 -3.71 9.34 2.10
C GLN A 39 -4.46 8.21 2.82
N ARG A 40 -5.10 7.31 2.06
CA ARG A 40 -5.77 6.11 2.61
C ARG A 40 -4.80 5.21 3.40
N MET A 41 -3.56 5.07 2.90
CA MET A 41 -2.49 4.34 3.60
C MET A 41 -2.19 4.95 4.96
N THR A 42 -2.01 6.28 5.04
CA THR A 42 -1.80 6.97 6.32
C THR A 42 -2.98 6.81 7.26
N GLU A 43 -4.20 7.07 6.79
CA GLU A 43 -5.43 6.95 7.61
C GLU A 43 -5.64 5.53 8.15
N MET A 44 -5.34 4.50 7.35
CA MET A 44 -5.38 3.11 7.81
C MET A 44 -4.30 2.84 8.85
N GLN A 45 -3.06 3.28 8.61
CA GLN A 45 -1.96 3.07 9.56
C GLN A 45 -2.24 3.74 10.91
N GLU A 46 -2.82 4.94 10.93
CA GLU A 46 -3.18 5.64 12.17
C GLU A 46 -4.27 4.90 12.97
N ARG A 47 -5.24 4.27 12.29
CA ARG A 47 -6.25 3.43 12.95
C ARG A 47 -5.69 2.09 13.43
N PHE A 48 -4.86 1.45 12.62
CA PHE A 48 -4.36 0.08 12.87
C PHE A 48 -3.20 0.06 13.87
N ALA A 49 -2.23 0.96 13.71
CA ALA A 49 -0.99 0.97 14.46
C ALA A 49 -0.52 2.42 14.71
N PRO A 50 -1.22 3.22 15.54
CA PRO A 50 -0.90 4.64 15.77
C PRO A 50 0.52 4.88 16.30
N GLU A 51 1.03 3.91 17.07
CA GLU A 51 2.37 3.89 17.67
C GLU A 51 3.47 3.40 16.71
N ALA A 52 3.16 3.25 15.41
CA ALA A 52 4.16 2.86 14.41
C ALA A 52 5.36 3.82 14.43
N SER A 53 6.55 3.25 14.17
CA SER A 53 7.78 4.02 14.06
C SER A 53 7.67 5.09 12.96
N GLU A 54 8.47 6.14 13.07
CA GLU A 54 8.55 7.16 12.02
C GLU A 54 8.94 6.56 10.66
N ALA A 55 9.82 5.55 10.65
CA ALA A 55 10.20 4.83 9.44
C ALA A 55 9.00 4.14 8.78
N VAL A 56 8.14 3.48 9.55
CA VAL A 56 6.91 2.86 9.02
C VAL A 56 5.95 3.93 8.50
N LYS A 57 5.76 5.04 9.24
CA LYS A 57 4.88 6.14 8.82
C LYS A 57 5.31 6.75 7.49
N LEU A 58 6.62 7.00 7.32
CA LEU A 58 7.22 7.48 6.08
C LEU A 58 7.04 6.45 4.95
N ALA A 59 7.32 5.17 5.21
CA ALA A 59 7.21 4.11 4.22
C ALA A 59 5.76 3.88 3.76
N VAL A 60 4.79 3.93 4.69
CA VAL A 60 3.36 3.87 4.42
C VAL A 60 2.93 5.02 3.50
N ARG A 61 3.36 6.25 3.79
CA ARG A 61 3.05 7.40 2.92
C ARG A 61 3.68 7.29 1.54
N ALA A 62 4.90 6.76 1.47
CA ALA A 62 5.64 6.58 0.23
C ALA A 62 5.27 5.28 -0.54
N GLN A 63 4.37 4.46 0.00
CA GLN A 63 3.92 3.26 -0.71
C GLN A 63 3.32 3.67 -2.06
N HIS A 64 3.79 3.04 -3.13
CA HIS A 64 3.41 3.36 -4.52
C HIS A 64 3.76 4.79 -4.99
N ILE A 65 4.73 5.44 -4.34
CA ILE A 65 5.20 6.77 -4.78
C ILE A 65 5.56 6.78 -6.27
N GLN A 66 4.92 7.69 -7.01
CA GLN A 66 5.02 7.88 -8.46
C GLN A 66 4.85 6.61 -9.31
N ARG A 67 4.06 5.64 -8.84
CA ARG A 67 3.86 4.35 -9.53
C ARG A 67 3.38 4.48 -10.97
N TRP A 68 2.56 5.48 -11.27
CA TRP A 68 2.05 5.73 -12.62
C TRP A 68 3.16 5.88 -13.67
N LYS A 69 4.40 6.23 -13.27
CA LYS A 69 5.56 6.35 -14.17
C LYS A 69 6.02 5.01 -14.76
N ILE A 70 5.62 3.89 -14.17
CA ILE A 70 5.97 2.54 -14.63
C ILE A 70 4.66 1.73 -14.72
N PRO A 71 3.84 1.96 -15.75
CA PRO A 71 2.54 1.30 -15.88
C PRO A 71 2.68 -0.19 -16.18
N ARG A 72 1.68 -0.98 -15.75
CA ARG A 72 1.64 -2.43 -15.98
C ARG A 72 1.68 -2.81 -17.47
N SER A 73 1.16 -1.93 -18.34
CA SER A 73 1.09 -2.11 -19.79
C SER A 73 2.47 -2.21 -20.46
N ASP A 74 3.53 -1.71 -19.82
CA ASP A 74 4.88 -1.72 -20.40
C ASP A 74 5.57 -3.10 -20.27
N TYR A 75 4.90 -4.06 -19.63
CA TYR A 75 5.41 -5.41 -19.37
C TYR A 75 4.46 -6.46 -19.96
N ALA A 76 4.99 -7.63 -20.31
CA ALA A 76 4.20 -8.74 -20.84
C ALA A 76 3.02 -9.09 -19.90
N MET A 77 1.81 -9.31 -20.44
CA MET A 77 0.58 -9.59 -19.68
C MET A 77 0.48 -11.05 -19.19
N ASP A 78 1.60 -11.56 -18.67
CA ASP A 78 1.74 -12.89 -18.12
C ASP A 78 2.29 -12.82 -16.67
N LYS A 79 2.47 -14.00 -16.06
CA LYS A 79 2.98 -14.11 -14.69
C LYS A 79 4.45 -13.61 -14.59
N PRO A 80 5.39 -14.01 -15.46
CA PRO A 80 6.75 -13.47 -15.43
C PRO A 80 6.83 -11.94 -15.57
N GLY A 81 6.09 -11.37 -16.53
CA GLY A 81 6.02 -9.92 -16.74
C GLY A 81 5.42 -9.19 -15.55
N TYR A 82 4.39 -9.74 -14.92
CA TYR A 82 3.85 -9.19 -13.66
C TYR A 82 4.89 -9.22 -12.54
N MET A 83 5.64 -10.31 -12.38
CA MET A 83 6.66 -10.41 -11.35
C MET A 83 7.80 -9.42 -11.58
N LEU A 84 8.24 -9.25 -12.83
CA LEU A 84 9.26 -8.28 -13.19
C LEU A 84 8.80 -6.85 -12.93
N TRP A 85 7.60 -6.48 -13.39
CA TRP A 85 7.00 -5.17 -13.11
C TRP A 85 6.95 -4.87 -11.61
N ARG A 86 6.48 -5.83 -10.82
CA ARG A 86 6.35 -5.69 -9.37
C ARG A 86 7.71 -5.47 -8.68
N THR A 87 8.74 -6.24 -9.05
CA THR A 87 10.07 -6.08 -8.44
C THR A 87 10.77 -4.81 -8.92
N THR A 88 10.56 -4.37 -10.17
CA THR A 88 11.01 -3.07 -10.64
C THR A 88 10.38 -1.94 -9.82
N LEU A 89 9.06 -2.00 -9.57
CA LEU A 89 8.35 -1.03 -8.75
C LEU A 89 8.91 -0.96 -7.32
N TYR A 90 9.20 -2.08 -6.67
CA TYR A 90 9.78 -2.08 -5.32
C TYR A 90 11.08 -1.29 -5.23
N LYS A 91 11.99 -1.49 -6.21
CA LYS A 91 13.24 -0.74 -6.29
C LYS A 91 12.98 0.73 -6.56
N PHE A 92 12.15 1.03 -7.56
CA PHE A 92 11.82 2.40 -7.96
C PHE A 92 11.21 3.22 -6.81
N HIS A 93 10.24 2.66 -6.09
CA HIS A 93 9.60 3.34 -4.96
C HIS A 93 10.60 3.60 -3.83
N ALA A 94 11.41 2.60 -3.47
CA ALA A 94 12.42 2.75 -2.43
C ALA A 94 13.45 3.83 -2.80
N ASP A 95 13.99 3.80 -4.02
CA ASP A 95 14.97 4.79 -4.48
C ASP A 95 14.36 6.20 -4.54
N THR A 96 13.11 6.33 -5.01
CA THR A 96 12.40 7.61 -5.07
C THR A 96 12.14 8.19 -3.67
N ALA A 97 11.62 7.37 -2.75
CA ALA A 97 11.38 7.79 -1.37
C ALA A 97 12.68 8.23 -0.68
N GLY A 98 13.75 7.43 -0.82
CA GLY A 98 15.05 7.74 -0.24
C GLY A 98 15.66 9.05 -0.77
N LYS A 99 15.54 9.31 -2.08
CA LYS A 99 15.99 10.57 -2.69
C LYS A 99 15.26 11.78 -2.08
N LEU A 100 13.93 11.73 -2.02
CA LEU A 100 13.12 12.82 -1.47
C LEU A 100 13.39 13.03 0.03
N MET A 101 13.63 11.96 0.78
CA MET A 101 14.05 12.03 2.18
C MET A 101 15.43 12.69 2.35
N GLN A 102 16.38 12.38 1.47
CA GLN A 102 17.70 13.00 1.50
C GLN A 102 17.61 14.51 1.21
N GLU A 103 16.78 14.91 0.25
CA GLU A 103 16.55 16.33 -0.09
C GLU A 103 15.98 17.14 1.08
N VAL A 104 15.15 16.53 1.93
CA VAL A 104 14.63 17.20 3.14
C VAL A 104 15.56 17.12 4.35
N GLY A 105 16.64 16.32 4.28
CA GLY A 105 17.69 16.27 5.28
C GLY A 105 17.64 15.09 6.25
N TYR A 106 16.98 13.98 5.92
CA TYR A 106 17.13 12.73 6.67
C TYR A 106 18.53 12.14 6.50
N ASP A 107 19.01 11.47 7.55
CA ASP A 107 20.27 10.72 7.52
C ASP A 107 20.15 9.40 6.74
N ASP A 108 21.31 8.83 6.39
CA ASP A 108 21.39 7.60 5.61
C ASP A 108 20.81 6.38 6.35
N GLU A 109 20.82 6.38 7.68
CA GLU A 109 20.28 5.27 8.50
C GLU A 109 18.75 5.20 8.37
N MET A 110 18.07 6.34 8.59
CA MET A 110 16.63 6.43 8.43
C MET A 110 16.21 6.16 6.99
N ILE A 111 16.94 6.70 6.01
CA ILE A 111 16.71 6.44 4.59
C ILE A 111 16.82 4.94 4.29
N ALA A 112 17.88 4.27 4.74
CA ALA A 112 18.08 2.84 4.51
C ALA A 112 16.96 1.99 5.11
N ARG A 113 16.47 2.35 6.30
CA ARG A 113 15.34 1.71 6.97
C ARG A 113 14.05 1.87 6.17
N VAL A 114 13.69 3.09 5.75
CA VAL A 114 12.51 3.33 4.91
C VAL A 114 12.60 2.61 3.56
N LYS A 115 13.76 2.64 2.90
CA LYS A 115 13.99 1.91 1.65
C LYS A 115 13.79 0.40 1.78
N THR A 116 14.17 -0.16 2.92
CA THR A 116 13.97 -1.60 3.22
C THR A 116 12.48 -1.92 3.28
N ILE A 117 11.70 -1.10 3.99
CA ILE A 117 10.26 -1.28 4.15
C ILE A 117 9.52 -1.08 2.83
N VAL A 118 9.73 0.06 2.14
CA VAL A 118 9.10 0.38 0.83
C VAL A 118 9.46 -0.66 -0.24
N GLY A 119 10.70 -1.14 -0.22
CA GLY A 119 11.18 -2.19 -1.11
C GLY A 119 10.65 -3.60 -0.81
N LYS A 120 9.77 -3.75 0.20
CA LYS A 120 9.19 -5.03 0.65
C LYS A 120 10.25 -6.08 0.98
N LYS A 121 11.39 -5.67 1.52
CA LYS A 121 12.47 -6.59 1.92
C LYS A 121 12.16 -7.23 3.26
N ASP A 122 12.53 -8.51 3.39
CA ASP A 122 12.40 -9.28 4.63
C ASP A 122 10.96 -9.32 5.17
N LEU A 123 9.98 -9.41 4.26
CA LEU A 123 8.58 -9.61 4.65
C LEU A 123 8.46 -10.88 5.50
N LYS A 124 7.64 -10.83 6.56
CA LYS A 124 7.47 -11.84 7.62
C LYS A 124 8.60 -11.95 8.64
N THR A 125 9.79 -11.43 8.38
CA THR A 125 10.93 -11.47 9.33
C THR A 125 11.30 -10.10 9.87
N ASN A 126 11.03 -9.03 9.12
CA ASN A 126 11.13 -7.64 9.57
C ASN A 126 9.73 -7.14 10.01
N PRO A 127 9.53 -6.82 11.31
CA PRO A 127 8.24 -6.35 11.82
C PRO A 127 7.73 -5.07 11.15
N GLU A 128 8.62 -4.18 10.70
CA GLU A 128 8.22 -2.93 10.06
C GLU A 128 7.77 -3.14 8.62
N THR A 129 8.46 -4.01 7.87
CA THR A 129 7.99 -4.41 6.54
C THR A 129 6.65 -5.13 6.64
N GLN A 130 6.50 -6.02 7.64
CA GLN A 130 5.24 -6.72 7.89
C GLN A 130 4.11 -5.72 8.21
N MET A 131 4.34 -4.75 9.10
CA MET A 131 3.33 -3.73 9.44
C MET A 131 2.90 -2.91 8.22
N MET A 132 3.84 -2.54 7.33
CA MET A 132 3.45 -1.86 6.09
C MET A 132 2.65 -2.77 5.15
N GLU A 133 2.96 -4.06 5.04
CA GLU A 133 2.14 -5.02 4.27
C GLU A 133 0.74 -5.16 4.85
N ASP A 134 0.61 -5.25 6.18
CA ASP A 134 -0.68 -5.28 6.86
C ASP A 134 -1.54 -4.08 6.48
N VAL A 135 -0.98 -2.87 6.54
CA VAL A 135 -1.68 -1.64 6.11
C VAL A 135 -2.07 -1.70 4.63
N VAL A 136 -1.18 -2.16 3.75
CA VAL A 136 -1.49 -2.32 2.31
C VAL A 136 -2.68 -3.25 2.08
N ASP A 137 -2.70 -4.40 2.75
CA ASP A 137 -3.75 -5.41 2.56
C ASP A 137 -5.09 -4.94 3.17
N LEU A 138 -5.07 -4.27 4.32
CA LEU A 138 -6.26 -3.65 4.92
C LEU A 138 -6.84 -2.55 4.01
N VAL A 139 -6.00 -1.66 3.46
CA VAL A 139 -6.41 -0.63 2.50
C VAL A 139 -6.97 -1.24 1.22
N PHE A 140 -6.36 -2.32 0.73
CA PHE A 140 -6.86 -3.04 -0.43
C PHE A 140 -8.26 -3.58 -0.17
N ILE A 141 -8.50 -4.24 0.97
CA ILE A 141 -9.81 -4.77 1.34
C ILE A 141 -10.87 -3.66 1.40
N GLU A 142 -10.56 -2.55 2.08
CA GLU A 142 -11.53 -1.48 2.34
C GLU A 142 -11.86 -0.63 1.11
N HIS A 143 -10.87 -0.32 0.26
CA HIS A 143 -11.04 0.68 -0.79
C HIS A 143 -10.95 0.13 -2.23
N TYR A 144 -10.24 -0.97 -2.47
CA TYR A 144 -9.86 -1.36 -3.82
C TYR A 144 -10.37 -2.74 -4.25
N MET A 145 -10.69 -3.62 -3.31
CA MET A 145 -11.08 -5.00 -3.60
C MET A 145 -12.35 -5.07 -4.47
N LEU A 146 -13.35 -4.21 -4.21
CA LEU A 146 -14.59 -4.19 -5.00
C LEU A 146 -14.34 -3.78 -6.46
N ALA A 147 -13.57 -2.72 -6.68
CA ALA A 147 -13.22 -2.26 -8.03
C ALA A 147 -12.36 -3.31 -8.76
N PHE A 148 -11.42 -3.94 -8.06
CA PHE A 148 -10.63 -5.06 -8.58
C PHE A 148 -11.52 -6.25 -8.95
N ALA A 149 -12.58 -6.51 -8.18
CA ALA A 149 -13.55 -7.55 -8.51
C ALA A 149 -14.35 -7.25 -9.78
N GLY A 150 -14.77 -6.00 -9.98
CA GLY A 150 -15.44 -5.56 -11.21
C GLY A 150 -14.58 -5.70 -12.46
N GLN A 151 -13.25 -5.55 -12.35
CA GLN A 151 -12.31 -5.72 -13.47
C GLN A 151 -12.09 -7.20 -13.86
N HIS A 152 -12.50 -8.13 -13.00
CA HIS A 152 -12.29 -9.56 -13.15
C HIS A 152 -13.61 -10.33 -12.97
N ALA A 153 -14.67 -9.84 -13.61
CA ALA A 153 -16.00 -10.46 -13.57
C ALA A 153 -16.03 -11.87 -14.20
N ASP A 154 -14.99 -12.25 -14.95
CA ASP A 154 -14.78 -13.58 -15.51
C ASP A 154 -14.31 -14.63 -14.48
N TYR A 155 -13.91 -14.20 -13.28
CA TYR A 155 -13.40 -15.12 -12.26
C TYR A 155 -14.55 -15.81 -11.52
N ASP A 156 -14.44 -17.13 -11.39
CA ASP A 156 -15.35 -17.91 -10.56
C ASP A 156 -15.10 -17.69 -9.06
N GLU A 157 -16.05 -18.15 -8.25
CA GLU A 157 -15.97 -18.03 -6.80
C GLU A 157 -14.71 -18.69 -6.22
N ALA A 158 -14.31 -19.84 -6.75
CA ALA A 158 -13.14 -20.57 -6.29
C ALA A 158 -11.85 -19.77 -6.48
N LYS A 159 -11.68 -19.13 -7.64
CA LYS A 159 -10.56 -18.25 -7.94
C LYS A 159 -10.56 -17.01 -7.04
N TRP A 160 -11.73 -16.43 -6.78
CA TRP A 160 -11.85 -15.32 -5.82
C TRP A 160 -11.47 -15.69 -4.40
N ILE A 161 -11.94 -16.85 -3.90
CA ILE A 161 -11.55 -17.35 -2.58
C ILE A 161 -10.02 -17.47 -2.49
N VAL A 162 -9.37 -17.99 -3.53
CA VAL A 162 -7.90 -18.10 -3.57
C VAL A 162 -7.23 -16.72 -3.54
N ILE A 163 -7.77 -15.72 -4.22
CA ILE A 163 -7.23 -14.34 -4.20
C ILE A 163 -7.37 -13.74 -2.81
N ILE A 164 -8.55 -13.83 -2.19
CA ILE A 164 -8.79 -13.31 -0.85
C ILE A 164 -7.89 -14.02 0.16
N LYS A 165 -7.75 -15.35 0.09
CA LYS A 165 -6.81 -16.12 0.93
C LYS A 165 -5.36 -15.67 0.75
N LYS A 166 -4.94 -15.32 -0.46
CA LYS A 166 -3.59 -14.81 -0.71
C LYS A 166 -3.35 -13.45 -0.06
N THR A 167 -4.34 -12.54 -0.10
CA THR A 167 -4.29 -11.28 0.66
C THR A 167 -4.28 -11.56 2.17
N TRP A 168 -5.17 -12.43 2.65
CA TRP A 168 -5.25 -12.79 4.06
C TRP A 168 -3.93 -13.39 4.60
N ASN A 169 -3.32 -14.34 3.89
CA ASN A 169 -2.11 -15.04 4.32
C ASN A 169 -0.81 -14.20 4.32
N LYS A 170 -0.88 -12.96 3.81
CA LYS A 170 0.22 -11.99 3.91
C LYS A 170 0.14 -11.17 5.19
N MET A 171 -1.08 -10.95 5.69
CA MET A 171 -1.33 -10.19 6.90
C MET A 171 -0.90 -10.95 8.16
N SER A 172 -0.51 -10.20 9.18
CA SER A 172 -0.27 -10.70 10.52
C SER A 172 -1.57 -11.04 11.27
N GLU A 173 -1.44 -11.75 12.39
CA GLU A 173 -2.57 -12.06 13.27
C GLU A 173 -3.25 -10.81 13.82
N SER A 174 -2.49 -9.74 14.09
CA SER A 174 -3.07 -8.47 14.57
C SER A 174 -3.90 -7.78 13.49
N ALA A 175 -3.46 -7.83 12.23
CA ALA A 175 -4.22 -7.32 11.09
C ALA A 175 -5.49 -8.14 10.83
N HIS A 176 -5.42 -9.47 10.99
CA HIS A 176 -6.61 -10.33 10.96
C HIS A 176 -7.61 -9.94 12.04
N ALA A 177 -7.14 -9.82 13.29
CA ALA A 177 -7.98 -9.43 14.42
C ALA A 177 -8.60 -8.04 14.20
N PHE A 178 -7.83 -7.08 13.66
CA PHE A 178 -8.32 -5.74 13.35
C PHE A 178 -9.45 -5.76 12.31
N ALA A 179 -9.30 -6.54 11.23
CA ALA A 179 -10.34 -6.71 10.22
C ALA A 179 -11.58 -7.40 10.78
N LEU A 180 -11.42 -8.51 11.53
CA LEU A 180 -12.52 -9.27 12.12
C LEU A 180 -13.27 -8.48 13.22
N ALA A 181 -12.60 -7.53 13.88
CA ALA A 181 -13.22 -6.64 14.85
C ALA A 181 -14.03 -5.49 14.21
N GLY A 182 -14.22 -5.51 12.88
CA GLY A 182 -15.01 -4.51 12.15
C GLY A 182 -14.37 -3.12 12.11
N LYS A 183 -13.04 -3.04 12.21
CA LYS A 183 -12.30 -1.75 12.20
C LYS A 183 -12.01 -1.21 10.80
N ILE A 184 -12.36 -2.00 9.77
CA ILE A 184 -12.38 -1.60 8.36
C ILE A 184 -13.78 -1.81 7.80
N LYS A 185 -14.18 -0.98 6.84
CA LYS A 185 -15.39 -1.19 6.06
C LYS A 185 -15.13 -2.28 5.02
N LEU A 186 -15.87 -3.38 5.12
CA LEU A 186 -15.84 -4.41 4.09
C LEU A 186 -16.74 -4.03 2.91
N PRO A 187 -16.39 -4.37 1.66
CA PRO A 187 -17.27 -4.20 0.52
C PRO A 187 -18.47 -5.15 0.65
N GLU A 188 -19.66 -4.61 0.88
CA GLU A 188 -20.87 -5.35 1.23
C GLU A 188 -21.14 -6.54 0.31
N ALA A 189 -21.01 -6.34 -1.01
CA ALA A 189 -21.22 -7.38 -2.02
C ALA A 189 -20.25 -8.57 -1.92
N LEU A 190 -19.08 -8.40 -1.29
CA LEU A 190 -18.06 -9.45 -1.16
C LEU A 190 -17.98 -10.04 0.25
N VAL A 191 -18.74 -9.52 1.23
CA VAL A 191 -18.70 -10.00 2.63
C VAL A 191 -18.89 -11.53 2.73
N PRO A 192 -19.89 -12.16 2.08
CA PRO A 192 -20.05 -13.62 2.17
C PRO A 192 -18.81 -14.39 1.69
N LEU A 193 -18.17 -13.88 0.62
CA LEU A 193 -17.00 -14.48 0.01
C LEU A 193 -15.75 -14.32 0.87
N ILE A 194 -15.59 -13.13 1.49
CA ILE A 194 -14.51 -12.85 2.43
C ILE A 194 -14.63 -13.79 3.63
N LEU A 195 -15.80 -13.86 4.27
CA LEU A 195 -16.03 -14.74 5.42
C LEU A 195 -15.76 -16.21 5.07
N LYS A 196 -16.21 -16.68 3.90
CA LYS A 196 -15.91 -18.04 3.42
C LYS A 196 -14.42 -18.28 3.18
N ALA A 197 -13.68 -17.26 2.76
CA ALA A 197 -12.26 -17.37 2.49
C ALA A 197 -11.40 -17.37 3.76
N VAL A 198 -11.84 -16.70 4.83
CA VAL A 198 -11.07 -16.54 6.08
C VAL A 198 -11.52 -17.46 7.22
N ALA A 199 -12.59 -18.23 7.01
CA ALA A 199 -13.06 -19.28 7.91
C ALA A 199 -12.12 -20.50 7.97
#